data_AF-A0A9N9KB10-F1
#
_entry.id   AF-A0A9N9KB10-F1
#
_cell.length_a   1.000
_cell.length_b   1.000
_cell.length_c   1.000
_cell.angle_alpha   90.00
_cell.angle_beta   90.00
_cell.angle_gamma   90.00
#
_symmetry.space_group_name_H-M   'P 1'
#
loop_
_entity.id
_entity.type
_entity.pdbx_description
1 polymer ?
#
loop_
_entity_poly.entity_id
_entity_poly.type
_entity_poly.pdbx_seq_one_letter_code
_entity_poly.pdbx_strand_id
1 'polypeptide(L)'
;MKAIGSSELNSFNILHAINAISDAWNNVTHETIANCWIKTGILPQYQVVEMNQACQQVQVKLERKCEELSGLITNLAKKNEINDPMDANEFINIDAKIIFKIPFDTNIICAVENKNEPFQEEIIEPVPKIADNDALKAINLIETYLLQQSMSSMLLIMIEIPSIG
;
A
#
# COMPACT_ATOMS: atom_id res chain seq x y z
N MET A 1 -2.12 20.60 -26.38
CA MET A 1 -1.99 19.13 -26.32
C MET A 1 -0.83 18.73 -27.22
N LYS A 2 0.28 18.29 -26.63
CA LYS A 2 1.46 17.84 -27.38
C LYS A 2 1.26 16.36 -27.70
N ALA A 3 1.27 15.99 -28.98
CA ALA A 3 1.10 14.61 -29.41
C ALA A 3 2.30 13.79 -28.91
N ILE A 4 2.01 12.71 -28.18
CA ILE A 4 3.01 11.75 -27.71
C ILE A 4 3.48 10.95 -28.93
N GLY A 5 4.79 11.02 -29.22
CA GLY A 5 5.40 10.33 -30.34
C GLY A 5 5.36 8.81 -30.16
N SER A 6 5.20 8.09 -31.27
CA SER A 6 4.99 6.64 -31.35
C SER A 6 6.10 5.75 -30.75
N SER A 7 7.19 6.33 -30.25
CA SER A 7 8.28 5.63 -29.55
C SER A 7 8.09 5.52 -28.02
N GLU A 8 7.17 6.28 -27.42
CA GLU A 8 6.91 6.26 -25.96
C GLU A 8 5.89 5.18 -25.53
N LEU A 9 5.17 4.58 -26.46
CA LEU A 9 4.17 3.53 -26.18
C LEU A 9 4.78 2.18 -25.77
N ASN A 10 6.06 1.92 -26.08
CA ASN A 10 6.74 0.66 -25.74
C ASN A 10 7.24 0.59 -24.29
N SER A 11 7.19 1.68 -23.51
CA SER A 11 7.55 1.68 -22.08
C SER A 11 6.37 1.91 -21.14
N PHE A 12 5.16 2.12 -21.67
CA PHE A 12 3.97 2.32 -20.84
C PHE A 12 3.45 0.99 -20.29
N ASN A 13 3.97 0.61 -19.13
CA ASN A 13 3.55 -0.59 -18.41
C ASN A 13 2.46 -0.28 -17.36
N ILE A 14 1.95 -1.33 -16.71
CA ILE A 14 0.87 -1.22 -15.70
C ILE A 14 1.22 -0.26 -14.55
N LEU A 15 2.49 -0.18 -14.15
CA LEU A 15 2.93 0.76 -13.11
C LEU A 15 2.74 2.21 -13.55
N HIS A 16 3.06 2.54 -14.81
CA HIS A 16 2.81 3.87 -15.36
C HIS A 16 1.31 4.17 -15.41
N ALA A 17 0.47 3.18 -15.74
CA ALA A 17 -0.98 3.35 -15.73
C ALA A 17 -1.52 3.63 -14.33
N ILE A 18 -1.08 2.88 -13.31
CA ILE A 18 -1.48 3.09 -11.91
C ILE A 18 -1.07 4.48 -11.44
N ASN A 19 0.17 4.89 -11.69
CA ASN A 19 0.65 6.20 -11.30
C ASN A 19 -0.11 7.31 -12.02
N ALA A 20 -0.35 7.18 -13.33
CA ALA A 20 -1.12 8.15 -14.09
C ALA A 20 -2.58 8.26 -13.60
N ILE A 21 -3.21 7.16 -13.23
CA ILE A 21 -4.56 7.17 -12.64
C ILE A 21 -4.54 7.83 -11.26
N SER A 22 -3.55 7.53 -10.42
CA SER A 22 -3.37 8.16 -9.11
C SER A 22 -3.20 9.67 -9.25
N ASP A 23 -2.31 10.10 -10.13
CA ASP A 23 -2.06 11.52 -10.41
C ASP A 23 -3.31 12.20 -10.98
N ALA A 24 -4.04 11.53 -11.87
CA ALA A 24 -5.30 12.05 -12.40
C ALA A 24 -6.33 12.25 -11.28
N TRP A 25 -6.50 11.27 -10.38
CA TRP A 25 -7.40 11.35 -9.24
C TRP A 25 -7.03 12.46 -8.26
N ASN A 26 -5.74 12.64 -7.97
CA ASN A 26 -5.27 13.70 -7.09
C ASN A 26 -5.54 15.11 -7.66
N ASN A 27 -5.68 15.23 -8.98
CA ASN A 27 -6.02 16.48 -9.65
C ASN A 27 -7.54 16.71 -9.80
N VAL A 28 -8.39 15.75 -9.41
CA VAL A 28 -9.84 15.94 -9.45
C VAL A 28 -10.26 16.90 -8.35
N THR A 29 -10.78 18.06 -8.75
CA THR A 29 -11.29 19.06 -7.80
C THR A 29 -12.76 18.79 -7.43
N HIS A 30 -13.20 19.34 -6.30
CA HIS A 30 -14.62 19.33 -5.93
C HIS A 30 -15.52 19.94 -7.03
N GLU A 31 -15.06 20.99 -7.70
CA GLU A 31 -15.75 21.59 -8.84
C GLU A 31 -15.88 20.61 -10.02
N THR A 32 -14.83 19.85 -10.31
CA THR A 32 -14.85 18.82 -11.36
C THR A 32 -15.92 17.78 -11.06
N ILE A 33 -15.98 17.30 -9.82
CA ILE A 33 -17.01 16.36 -9.37
C ILE A 33 -18.39 17.00 -9.52
N ALA A 34 -18.60 18.20 -8.97
CA ALA A 34 -19.87 18.92 -9.06
C ALA A 34 -20.38 19.04 -10.50
N ASN A 35 -19.51 19.47 -11.41
CA ASN A 35 -19.83 19.62 -12.83
C ASN A 35 -20.20 18.29 -13.49
N CYS A 36 -19.55 17.18 -13.11
CA CYS A 36 -19.94 15.85 -13.58
C CYS A 36 -21.36 15.47 -13.14
N TRP A 37 -21.71 15.65 -11.86
CA TRP A 37 -23.06 15.36 -11.35
C TRP A 37 -24.14 16.24 -12.00
N ILE A 38 -23.81 17.51 -12.28
CA ILE A 38 -24.72 18.42 -13.01
C ILE A 38 -24.93 17.93 -14.44
N LYS A 39 -23.84 17.60 -15.13
CA LYS A 39 -23.89 17.19 -16.54
C LYS A 39 -24.64 15.87 -16.73
N THR A 40 -24.55 14.96 -15.77
CA THR A 40 -25.33 13.71 -15.78
C THR A 40 -26.78 13.89 -15.32
N GLY A 41 -27.16 15.11 -14.91
CA GLY A 41 -28.51 15.43 -14.45
C GLY A 41 -28.84 14.88 -13.06
N ILE A 42 -27.87 14.36 -12.34
CA ILE A 42 -28.07 13.86 -10.98
C ILE A 42 -28.17 15.04 -10.00
N LEU A 43 -27.40 16.11 -10.24
CA LEU A 43 -27.49 17.35 -9.46
C LEU A 43 -28.17 18.46 -10.27
N PRO A 44 -29.23 19.11 -9.75
CA PRO A 44 -29.82 20.29 -10.37
C PRO A 44 -28.84 21.48 -10.42
N GLN A 45 -28.84 22.23 -11.53
CA GLN A 45 -27.91 23.35 -11.78
C GLN A 45 -27.93 24.48 -10.73
N TYR A 46 -29.01 24.64 -9.96
CA TYR A 46 -29.13 25.71 -8.96
C TYR A 46 -28.52 25.34 -7.59
N GLN A 47 -28.18 24.08 -7.35
CA GLN A 47 -27.68 23.60 -6.04
C GLN A 47 -26.16 23.70 -5.87
N VAL A 48 -25.42 24.20 -6.87
CA VAL A 48 -23.95 24.25 -6.84
C VAL A 48 -23.42 25.17 -5.73
N VAL A 49 -24.09 26.31 -5.52
CA VAL A 49 -23.72 27.27 -4.48
C VAL A 49 -23.98 26.68 -3.09
N GLU A 50 -25.13 26.05 -2.91
CA GLU A 50 -25.49 25.37 -1.66
C GLU A 50 -24.54 24.20 -1.37
N MET A 51 -24.12 23.47 -2.40
CA MET A 51 -23.18 22.35 -2.26
C MET A 51 -21.78 22.83 -1.88
N ASN A 52 -21.29 23.91 -2.49
CA ASN A 52 -20.00 24.49 -2.10
C ASN A 52 -20.02 24.97 -0.64
N GLN A 53 -21.12 25.57 -0.20
CA GLN A 53 -21.30 25.94 1.21
C GLN A 53 -21.38 24.71 2.13
N ALA A 54 -22.10 23.67 1.72
CA ALA A 54 -22.18 22.41 2.47
C ALA A 54 -20.81 21.72 2.58
N CYS A 55 -20.03 21.66 1.49
CA CYS A 55 -18.67 21.14 1.49
C CYS A 55 -17.76 21.93 2.43
N GLN A 56 -17.82 23.26 2.39
CA GLN A 56 -17.06 24.11 3.33
C GLN A 56 -17.46 23.85 4.78
N GLN A 57 -18.75 23.71 5.08
CA GLN A 57 -19.22 23.38 6.42
C GLN A 57 -18.75 22.00 6.89
N VAL A 58 -18.73 21.01 6.00
CA VAL A 58 -18.20 19.67 6.29
C VAL A 58 -16.70 19.75 6.56
N GLN A 59 -15.94 20.50 5.78
CA GLN A 59 -14.50 20.71 5.97
C GLN A 59 -14.19 21.34 7.33
N VAL A 60 -14.85 22.46 7.67
CA VAL A 60 -14.70 23.12 8.97
C VAL A 60 -15.08 22.20 10.13
N LYS A 61 -16.10 21.36 9.95
CA LYS A 61 -16.51 20.38 10.96
C LYS A 61 -15.47 19.26 11.12
N LEU A 62 -14.84 18.84 10.03
CA LEU A 62 -13.77 17.84 10.04
C LEU A 62 -12.54 18.37 10.75
N GLU A 63 -12.10 19.58 10.42
CA GLU A 63 -10.96 20.27 11.07
C GLU A 63 -11.17 20.37 12.58
N ARG A 64 -12.35 20.82 13.02
CA ARG A 64 -12.69 20.88 14.45
C ARG A 64 -12.61 19.51 15.13
N LYS A 65 -13.05 18.45 14.47
CA LYS A 65 -12.95 17.09 15.01
C LYS A 65 -11.50 16.61 15.11
N CYS A 66 -10.64 16.98 14.15
CA CYS A 66 -9.21 16.68 14.20
C CYS A 66 -8.52 17.43 15.35
N GLU A 67 -8.90 18.68 15.61
CA GLU A 67 -8.42 19.44 16.77
C GLU A 67 -8.87 18.80 18.09
N GLU A 68 -10.15 18.41 18.19
CA GLU A 68 -10.69 17.71 19.36
C GLU A 68 -9.95 16.39 19.61
N LEU A 69 -9.71 15.60 18.57
CA LEU A 69 -8.94 14.35 18.65
C LEU A 69 -7.51 14.61 19.13
N SER A 70 -6.83 15.62 18.57
CA SER A 70 -5.48 16.02 19.01
C SER A 70 -5.44 16.37 20.50
N GLY A 71 -6.47 17.09 20.97
CA GLY A 71 -6.63 17.44 22.38
C GLY A 71 -6.84 16.22 23.28
N LEU A 72 -7.67 15.27 22.85
CA LEU A 72 -7.90 14.02 23.57
C LEU A 72 -6.62 13.17 23.67
N ILE A 73 -5.86 13.04 22.58
CA ILE A 73 -4.61 12.30 22.57
C ILE A 73 -3.59 12.95 23.52
N THR A 74 -3.44 14.27 23.46
CA THR A 74 -2.54 15.01 24.36
C THR A 74 -2.92 14.84 25.83
N ASN A 75 -4.23 14.88 26.14
CA ASN A 75 -4.72 14.68 27.50
C ASN A 75 -4.45 13.26 28.01
N LEU A 76 -4.64 12.25 27.17
CA LEU A 76 -4.31 10.86 27.51
C LEU A 76 -2.81 10.66 27.68
N ALA A 77 -1.99 11.26 26.82
CA ALA A 77 -0.54 11.22 26.93
C ALA A 77 -0.05 11.78 28.27
N LYS A 78 -0.57 12.97 28.62
CA LYS A 78 -0.27 13.61 29.90
C LYS A 78 -0.72 12.78 31.10
N LYS A 79 -1.90 12.15 31.01
CA LYS A 79 -2.45 11.30 32.08
C LYS A 79 -1.60 10.04 32.31
N ASN A 80 -1.00 9.49 31.25
CA ASN A 80 -0.24 8.24 31.29
C ASN A 80 1.29 8.45 31.21
N GLU A 81 1.77 9.68 31.34
CA GLU A 81 3.20 10.03 31.29
C GLU A 81 3.91 9.55 30.01
N ILE A 82 3.23 9.61 28.87
CA ILE A 82 3.78 9.23 27.56
C ILE A 82 4.58 10.42 27.00
N ASN A 83 5.89 10.21 26.81
CA ASN A 83 6.82 11.26 26.35
C ASN A 83 6.73 11.57 24.84
N ASP A 84 6.22 10.63 24.05
CA ASP A 84 6.07 10.77 22.60
C ASP A 84 4.70 10.21 22.16
N PRO A 85 3.62 10.97 22.34
CA PRO A 85 2.30 10.51 21.94
C PRO A 85 2.10 10.65 20.44
N MET A 86 1.46 9.63 19.87
CA MET A 86 0.97 9.62 18.50
C MET A 86 0.14 10.88 18.17
N ASP A 87 0.28 11.42 16.96
CA ASP A 87 -0.55 12.56 16.53
C ASP A 87 -1.92 12.13 16.00
N ALA A 88 -2.84 13.08 15.79
CA ALA A 88 -4.19 12.76 15.30
C ALA A 88 -4.21 12.15 13.90
N ASN A 89 -3.27 12.52 13.03
CA ASN A 89 -3.18 11.97 11.69
C ASN A 89 -2.63 10.54 11.71
N GLU A 90 -1.66 10.27 12.58
CA GLU A 90 -1.13 8.94 12.81
C GLU A 90 -2.17 8.02 13.46
N PHE A 91 -2.98 8.53 14.40
CA PHE A 91 -4.11 7.79 14.97
C PHE A 91 -5.13 7.37 13.90
N ILE A 92 -5.49 8.29 12.99
CA ILE A 92 -6.46 8.03 11.92
C ILE A 92 -5.91 6.97 10.93
N ASN A 93 -4.61 6.99 10.68
CA ASN A 93 -3.96 6.13 9.68
C ASN A 93 -3.25 4.92 10.30
N ILE A 94 -3.63 4.53 11.52
CA ILE A 94 -2.93 3.47 12.26
C ILE A 94 -2.94 2.14 11.48
N ASP A 95 -4.05 1.83 10.81
CA ASP A 95 -4.21 0.61 10.01
C ASP A 95 -3.34 0.58 8.75
N ALA A 96 -2.92 1.74 8.25
CA ALA A 96 -2.04 1.82 7.08
C ALA A 96 -0.56 1.57 7.44
N LYS A 97 -0.19 1.77 8.70
CA LYS A 97 1.18 1.56 9.21
C LYS A 97 1.34 0.23 9.94
N ILE A 98 0.28 -0.31 10.54
CA ILE A 98 0.34 -1.58 11.25
C ILE A 98 0.41 -2.73 10.23
N ILE A 99 1.59 -3.31 10.07
CA ILE A 99 1.70 -4.69 9.60
C ILE A 99 1.15 -5.54 10.74
N PHE A 100 -0.07 -6.07 10.60
CA PHE A 100 -0.62 -7.04 11.55
C PHE A 100 0.29 -8.28 11.57
N LYS A 101 1.25 -8.30 12.49
CA LYS A 101 1.96 -9.52 12.85
C LYS A 101 0.99 -10.29 13.74
N ILE A 102 0.34 -11.31 13.20
CA ILE A 102 -0.50 -12.21 14.00
C ILE A 102 0.41 -12.74 15.12
N PRO A 103 0.09 -12.47 16.40
CA PRO A 103 0.91 -12.97 17.50
C PRO A 103 0.87 -14.50 17.50
N PHE A 104 2.01 -15.14 17.74
CA PHE A 104 2.03 -16.59 17.87
C PHE A 104 1.32 -17.01 19.16
N ASP A 105 0.73 -18.21 19.17
CA ASP A 105 -0.02 -18.73 20.32
C ASP A 105 0.79 -18.69 21.62
N THR A 106 2.11 -18.89 21.54
CA THR A 106 3.04 -18.78 22.67
C THR A 106 3.07 -17.37 23.28
N ASN A 107 2.95 -16.32 22.47
CA ASN A 107 2.89 -14.94 22.94
C ASN A 107 1.58 -14.65 23.69
N ILE A 108 0.47 -15.21 23.21
CA ILE A 108 -0.85 -15.07 23.85
C ILE A 108 -0.83 -15.77 25.21
N ILE A 109 -0.28 -16.98 25.29
CA ILE A 109 -0.17 -17.76 26.52
C ILE A 109 0.71 -17.04 27.55
N CYS A 110 1.88 -16.52 27.17
CA CYS A 110 2.76 -15.79 28.10
C CYS A 110 2.13 -14.51 28.66
N ALA A 111 1.37 -13.77 27.84
CA ALA A 111 0.66 -12.57 28.27
C ALA A 111 -0.47 -12.90 29.28
N VAL A 112 -1.20 -13.99 29.06
CA VAL A 112 -2.24 -14.48 29.98
C VAL A 112 -1.63 -14.98 31.30
N GLU A 113 -0.43 -15.56 31.24
CA GLU A 113 0.29 -16.08 32.42
C GLU A 113 1.04 -14.99 33.24
N ASN A 114 0.98 -13.70 32.85
CA ASN A 114 1.70 -12.59 33.51
C ASN A 114 3.21 -12.83 33.68
N LYS A 115 3.83 -13.62 32.79
CA LYS A 115 5.29 -13.72 32.71
C LYS A 115 5.79 -12.52 31.93
N ASN A 116 5.87 -11.37 32.59
CA ASN A 116 6.40 -10.14 32.02
C ASN A 116 7.92 -10.28 31.81
N GLU A 117 8.35 -11.07 30.83
CA GLU A 117 9.64 -10.80 30.20
C GLU A 117 9.46 -9.59 29.28
N PRO A 118 10.35 -8.59 29.37
CA PRO A 118 10.26 -7.41 28.53
C PRO A 118 10.29 -7.84 27.06
N PHE A 119 9.31 -7.34 26.29
CA PHE A 119 9.29 -7.43 24.84
C PHE A 119 10.65 -6.98 24.31
N GLN A 120 11.46 -7.91 23.81
CA GLN A 120 12.50 -7.55 22.87
C GLN A 120 11.80 -7.47 21.52
N GLU A 121 11.52 -6.25 21.08
CA GLU A 121 11.32 -6.01 19.66
C GLU A 121 12.58 -6.54 18.96
N GLU A 122 12.46 -7.71 18.33
CA GLU A 122 13.39 -8.07 17.28
C GLU A 122 13.29 -6.97 16.24
N ILE A 123 14.26 -6.06 16.29
CA ILE A 123 14.55 -5.13 15.21
C ILE A 123 14.72 -6.01 13.99
N ILE A 124 13.70 -6.03 13.13
CA ILE A 124 13.85 -6.63 11.81
C ILE A 124 14.83 -5.70 11.12
N GLU A 125 16.11 -6.08 11.13
CA GLU A 125 17.12 -5.38 10.36
C GLU A 125 16.57 -5.23 8.93
N PRO A 126 16.59 -4.00 8.37
CA PRO A 126 16.12 -3.78 7.02
C PRO A 126 16.81 -4.80 6.12
N VAL A 127 16.01 -5.57 5.36
CA VAL A 127 16.53 -6.61 4.48
C VAL A 127 17.71 -6.01 3.70
N PRO A 128 18.94 -6.51 3.91
CA PRO A 128 20.12 -5.85 3.38
C PRO A 128 19.97 -5.74 1.87
N LYS A 129 20.22 -4.54 1.35
CA LYS A 129 20.14 -4.30 -0.09
C LYS A 129 21.11 -5.26 -0.78
N ILE A 130 20.55 -6.23 -1.50
CA ILE A 130 21.32 -7.25 -2.21
C ILE A 130 22.17 -6.53 -3.26
N ALA A 131 23.47 -6.82 -3.29
CA ALA A 131 24.36 -6.28 -4.31
C ALA A 131 23.96 -6.85 -5.68
N ASP A 132 24.02 -6.04 -6.74
CA ASP A 132 23.59 -6.44 -8.09
C ASP A 132 24.26 -7.74 -8.56
N ASN A 133 25.51 -7.97 -8.16
CA ASN A 133 26.25 -9.20 -8.45
C ASN A 133 25.63 -10.45 -7.80
N ASP A 134 25.13 -10.34 -6.56
CA ASP A 134 24.52 -11.48 -5.87
C ASP A 134 23.12 -11.77 -6.42
N ALA A 135 22.38 -10.73 -6.81
CA ALA A 135 21.13 -10.88 -7.57
C ALA A 135 21.37 -11.56 -8.93
N LEU A 136 22.40 -11.15 -9.67
CA LEU A 136 22.79 -11.77 -10.95
C LEU A 136 23.18 -13.24 -10.78
N LYS A 137 23.94 -13.59 -9.74
CA LYS A 137 24.27 -15.00 -9.43
C LYS A 137 23.03 -15.83 -9.16
N ALA A 138 22.07 -15.29 -8.40
CA ALA A 138 20.82 -15.98 -8.11
C ALA A 138 19.98 -16.21 -9.38
N ILE A 139 19.91 -15.21 -10.28
CA ILE A 139 19.24 -15.34 -11.57
C ILE A 139 19.89 -16.43 -12.42
N ASN A 140 21.22 -16.42 -12.57
CA ASN A 140 21.95 -17.43 -13.33
C ASN A 140 21.77 -18.84 -12.75
N LEU A 141 21.69 -18.95 -11.42
CA LEU A 141 21.43 -20.22 -10.75
C LEU A 141 20.03 -20.76 -11.08
N ILE A 142 19.01 -19.89 -11.05
CA ILE A 142 17.63 -20.24 -11.42
C ILE A 142 17.56 -20.64 -12.90
N GLU A 143 18.20 -19.87 -13.78
CA GLU A 143 18.28 -20.18 -15.21
C GLU A 143 18.90 -21.56 -15.45
N THR A 144 20.02 -21.85 -14.77
CA THR A 144 20.69 -23.15 -14.84
C THR A 144 19.77 -24.29 -14.37
N TYR A 145 19.05 -24.09 -13.26
CA TYR A 145 18.10 -25.07 -12.74
C TYR A 145 16.96 -25.36 -13.74
N LEU A 146 16.37 -24.32 -14.33
CA LEU A 146 15.29 -24.47 -15.32
C LEU A 146 15.77 -25.18 -16.59
N LEU A 147 16.98 -24.88 -17.06
CA LEU A 147 17.60 -25.58 -18.18
C LEU A 147 17.85 -27.06 -17.86
N GLN A 148 18.32 -27.38 -16.64
CA GLN A 148 18.49 -28.76 -16.21
C GLN A 148 17.16 -29.51 -16.12
N GLN A 149 16.10 -28.88 -15.59
CA GLN A 149 14.77 -29.48 -15.53
C GLN A 149 14.22 -29.72 -16.94
N SER A 150 14.42 -28.78 -17.86
CA SER A 150 14.05 -28.92 -19.28
C SER A 150 14.82 -30.05 -19.98
N MET A 151 16.14 -30.13 -19.79
CA MET A 151 16.97 -31.20 -20.35
C MET A 151 16.64 -32.57 -19.74
N SER A 152 16.33 -32.64 -18.45
CA SER A 152 15.85 -33.85 -17.77
C SER A 152 14.50 -34.31 -18.33
N SER A 153 13.60 -33.37 -18.63
CA SER A 153 12.30 -33.64 -19.26
C SER A 153 12.46 -34.16 -20.70
N MET A 154 13.44 -33.63 -21.46
CA MET A 154 13.73 -34.07 -22.82
C MET A 154 14.40 -35.46 -22.88
N LEU A 155 15.25 -35.79 -21.89
CA LEU A 155 15.87 -37.11 -21.74
C LEU A 155 14.84 -38.20 -21.40
N LEU A 156 13.81 -37.88 -20.61
CA LEU A 156 12.72 -38.82 -20.30
C LEU A 156 11.91 -39.21 -21.56
N ILE A 157 11.65 -38.24 -22.44
CA ILE A 157 10.92 -38.46 -23.71
C ILE A 157 11.74 -39.32 -24.69
N MET A 158 13.08 -39.17 -24.70
CA MET A 158 13.95 -39.94 -25.60
C MET A 158 14.11 -41.42 -25.19
N ILE A 159 13.90 -41.76 -23.92
CA ILE A 159 14.00 -43.15 -23.41
C ILE A 159 12.71 -43.94 -23.69
N GLU A 160 11.57 -43.27 -23.90
CA GLU A 160 10.26 -43.91 -24.09
C GLU A 160 9.88 -44.23 -25.55
N ILE A 161 10.76 -43.99 -26.54
CA ILE A 161 10.49 -44.44 -27.92
C ILE A 161 10.79 -45.95 -27.98
N PRO A 162 9.79 -46.84 -28.13
CA PRO A 162 10.05 -48.26 -28.29
C PRO A 162 10.75 -48.45 -29.64
N SER A 163 11.88 -49.15 -29.64
CA SER A 163 12.47 -49.72 -30.85
C SER A 163 11.44 -50.61 -31.53
N ILE A 164 10.76 -50.09 -32.56
CA ILE A 164 9.94 -50.89 -33.45
C ILE A 164 10.91 -51.68 -34.34
N GLY A 165 11.16 -52.92 -33.94
CA GLY A 165 11.71 -54.00 -34.75
C GLY A 165 10.77 -55.18 -34.69
#